data_AF-A0A8X7JH48-F1
#
_entry.id   AF-A0A8X7JH48-F1
#
_cell.length_a   1.000
_cell.length_b   1.000
_cell.length_c   1.000
_cell.angle_alpha   90.00
_cell.angle_beta   90.00
_cell.angle_gamma   90.00
#
_symmetry.space_group_name_H-M   'P 1'
#
loop_
_entity.id
_entity.type
_entity.pdbx_description
1 polymer ?
#
loop_
_entity_poly.entity_id
_entity_poly.type
_entity_poly.pdbx_seq_one_letter_code
_entity_poly.pdbx_strand_id
1 'polypeptide(L)'
;MGKFEVRVDGSHLDSLRGDGVIVSTPTGSTSYVLSNGGPVLHPRVEGVVLSYMAPFASIARHYVMPPTSTIEIEPDSRGRHYILVLDGQAKYGVGPGSVIRVTRSPRPARFVRLSKKDPIKHLRDILWEQMR
;
A
#
# COMPACT_ATOMS: atom_id res chain seq x y z
N MET A 1 -9.60 -3.74 14.68
CA MET A 1 -10.41 -2.87 13.82
C MET A 1 -10.52 -1.42 14.26
N GLY A 2 -9.75 -0.55 13.61
CA GLY A 2 -9.86 0.91 13.68
C GLY A 2 -10.80 1.45 12.59
N LYS A 3 -11.03 2.76 12.59
CA LYS A 3 -11.70 3.49 11.50
C LYS A 3 -10.65 4.38 10.84
N PHE A 4 -10.67 4.47 9.51
CA PHE A 4 -9.74 5.27 8.73
C PHE A 4 -10.53 6.14 7.75
N GLU A 5 -10.16 7.41 7.67
CA GLU A 5 -10.54 8.31 6.59
C GLU A 5 -9.39 8.36 5.58
N VAL A 6 -9.68 8.17 4.30
CA VAL A 6 -8.69 8.21 3.23
C VAL A 6 -9.02 9.29 2.23
N ARG A 7 -8.04 10.12 1.91
CA ARG A 7 -8.12 11.17 0.90
C ARG A 7 -7.03 10.98 -0.14
N VAL A 8 -7.33 11.30 -1.38
CA VAL A 8 -6.37 11.32 -2.49
C VAL A 8 -6.44 12.68 -3.16
N ASP A 9 -5.30 13.35 -3.27
CA ASP A 9 -5.18 14.67 -3.89
C ASP A 9 -6.18 15.69 -3.29
N GLY A 10 -6.36 15.62 -1.98
CA GLY A 10 -7.27 16.48 -1.22
C GLY A 10 -8.76 16.12 -1.37
N SER A 11 -9.14 15.09 -2.12
CA SER A 11 -10.52 14.62 -2.26
C SER A 11 -10.78 13.44 -1.33
N HIS A 12 -11.96 13.39 -0.69
CA HIS A 12 -12.37 12.22 0.10
C HIS A 12 -12.60 11.02 -0.81
N LEU A 13 -11.92 9.91 -0.51
CA LEU A 13 -12.07 8.66 -1.25
C LEU A 13 -12.96 7.69 -0.49
N ASP A 14 -12.57 7.32 0.72
CA ASP A 14 -13.27 6.32 1.52
C ASP A 14 -13.23 6.63 3.03
N SER A 15 -14.27 6.17 3.73
CA SER A 15 -14.33 6.05 5.19
C SER A 15 -14.65 4.60 5.54
N LEU A 16 -13.70 3.88 6.13
CA LEU A 16 -13.87 2.44 6.39
C LEU A 16 -13.31 2.00 7.72
N ARG A 17 -13.86 0.88 8.21
CA ARG A 17 -13.33 0.16 9.36
C ARG A 17 -12.56 -1.03 8.87
N GLY A 18 -11.39 -1.27 9.45
CA GLY A 18 -10.53 -2.39 9.11
C GLY A 18 -9.38 -2.50 10.09
N ASP A 19 -8.45 -3.40 9.83
CA ASP A 19 -7.25 -3.53 10.65
C ASP A 19 -6.15 -2.55 10.22
N GLY A 20 -6.20 -2.06 8.99
CA GLY A 20 -5.21 -1.11 8.47
C GLY A 20 -5.44 -0.72 7.03
N VAL A 21 -4.56 0.16 6.56
CA VAL A 21 -4.46 0.62 5.18
C VAL A 21 -3.03 0.34 4.72
N ILE A 22 -2.88 -0.22 3.52
CA ILE A 22 -1.59 -0.49 2.88
C ILE A 22 -1.45 0.44 1.69
N VAL A 23 -0.33 1.16 1.62
CA VAL A 23 0.08 1.92 0.44
C VAL A 23 1.37 1.28 -0.09
N SER A 24 1.39 0.89 -1.36
CA SER A 24 2.47 0.08 -1.92
C SER A 24 2.97 0.61 -3.25
N THR A 25 4.28 0.51 -3.45
CA THR A 25 4.94 0.74 -4.74
C THR A 25 4.69 -0.43 -5.69
N PRO A 26 5.01 -0.32 -6.99
CA PRO A 26 4.90 -1.44 -7.92
C PRO A 26 5.75 -2.64 -7.47
N THR A 27 6.94 -2.40 -6.95
CA THR A 27 7.81 -3.44 -6.38
C THR A 27 7.20 -4.09 -5.12
N GLY A 28 6.55 -3.31 -4.26
CA GLY A 28 5.87 -3.84 -3.07
C GLY A 28 4.51 -4.50 -3.35
N SER A 29 3.98 -4.41 -4.58
CA SER A 29 2.67 -4.98 -4.93
C SER A 29 2.66 -6.51 -4.81
N THR A 30 3.83 -7.14 -4.99
CA THR A 30 4.05 -8.58 -4.82
C THR A 30 4.31 -8.99 -3.37
N SER A 31 4.24 -8.06 -2.42
CA SER A 31 4.43 -8.32 -0.99
C SER A 31 3.08 -8.35 -0.26
N TYR A 32 2.87 -7.51 0.74
CA TYR A 32 1.68 -7.62 1.58
C TYR A 32 0.38 -7.28 0.84
N VAL A 33 0.45 -6.45 -0.21
CA VAL A 33 -0.69 -6.20 -1.11
C VAL A 33 -1.15 -7.49 -1.79
N LEU A 34 -0.22 -8.35 -2.24
CA LEU A 34 -0.54 -9.64 -2.84
C LEU A 34 -1.23 -10.57 -1.84
N SER A 35 -0.71 -10.68 -0.61
CA SER A 35 -1.35 -11.46 0.45
C SER A 35 -2.75 -10.96 0.80
N ASN A 36 -3.03 -9.68 0.56
CA ASN A 36 -4.32 -9.05 0.80
C ASN A 36 -5.24 -9.07 -0.44
N GLY A 37 -4.95 -9.91 -1.44
CA GLY A 37 -5.75 -10.06 -2.66
C GLY A 37 -5.67 -8.88 -3.63
N GLY A 38 -4.72 -7.97 -3.43
CA GLY A 38 -4.51 -6.79 -4.26
C GLY A 38 -3.84 -7.09 -5.60
N PRO A 39 -3.84 -6.10 -6.52
CA PRO A 39 -3.26 -6.27 -7.84
C PRO A 39 -1.74 -6.41 -7.78
N VAL A 40 -1.21 -7.29 -8.63
CA VAL A 40 0.24 -7.37 -8.91
C VAL A 40 0.57 -6.40 -10.03
N LEU A 41 1.51 -5.49 -9.77
CA LEU A 41 1.98 -4.54 -10.77
C LEU A 41 3.31 -4.98 -11.37
N HIS A 42 3.45 -4.75 -12.67
CA HIS A 42 4.75 -4.91 -13.31
C HIS A 42 5.74 -3.86 -12.76
N PRO A 43 7.02 -4.18 -12.47
CA PRO A 43 7.97 -3.24 -11.87
C PRO A 43 8.24 -1.94 -12.67
N ARG A 44 7.84 -1.90 -13.95
CA ARG A 44 7.93 -0.71 -14.82
C ARG A 44 6.66 0.13 -14.88
N VAL A 45 5.55 -0.33 -14.29
CA VAL A 45 4.35 0.50 -14.14
C VAL A 45 4.69 1.62 -13.18
N GLU A 46 4.44 2.87 -13.56
CA GLU A 46 4.50 3.97 -12.61
C GLU A 46 3.14 4.15 -11.95
N GLY A 47 3.06 3.85 -10.66
CA GLY A 47 1.84 4.02 -9.89
C GLY A 47 2.03 3.59 -8.44
N VAL A 48 0.99 3.81 -7.64
CA VAL A 48 0.91 3.40 -6.25
C VAL A 48 -0.38 2.63 -6.02
N VAL A 49 -0.33 1.58 -5.22
CA VAL A 49 -1.51 0.79 -4.86
C VAL A 49 -1.96 1.18 -3.47
N LEU A 50 -3.23 1.56 -3.34
CA LEU A 50 -3.95 1.67 -2.07
C LEU A 50 -4.78 0.41 -1.85
N SER A 51 -4.63 -0.21 -0.68
CA SER A 51 -5.29 -1.46 -0.30
C SER A 51 -5.70 -1.41 1.18
N TYR A 52 -6.68 -2.23 1.57
CA TYR A 52 -7.28 -2.21 2.91
C TYR A 52 -7.17 -3.56 3.58
N MET A 53 -6.64 -3.60 4.81
CA MET A 53 -6.48 -4.84 5.57
C MET A 53 -7.78 -5.18 6.30
N ALA A 54 -8.33 -6.35 6.00
CA ALA A 54 -9.58 -6.87 6.59
C ALA A 54 -10.70 -5.80 6.69
N PRO A 55 -11.09 -5.16 5.57
CA PRO A 55 -12.09 -4.11 5.59
C PRO A 55 -13.46 -4.69 5.95
N PHE A 56 -14.14 -4.06 6.89
CA PHE A 56 -15.50 -4.37 7.28
C PHE A 56 -16.51 -3.59 6.43
N ALA A 57 -16.31 -3.65 5.11
CA ALA A 57 -17.15 -3.03 4.10
C ALA A 57 -17.01 -3.80 2.79
N SER A 58 -18.11 -4.39 2.30
CA SER A 58 -18.13 -5.19 1.06
C SER A 58 -17.78 -4.40 -0.21
N ILE A 59 -17.86 -3.07 -0.13
CA ILE A 59 -17.55 -2.16 -1.23
C ILE A 59 -16.07 -1.77 -1.30
N ALA A 60 -15.23 -2.18 -0.33
CA ALA A 60 -13.82 -1.85 -0.34
C ALA A 60 -13.15 -2.38 -1.63
N ARG A 61 -12.38 -1.52 -2.30
CA ARG A 61 -11.62 -1.85 -3.52
C ARG A 61 -10.16 -1.47 -3.34
N HIS A 62 -9.29 -2.14 -4.09
CA HIS A 62 -7.92 -1.69 -4.26
C HIS A 62 -7.90 -0.62 -5.35
N TYR A 63 -7.13 0.44 -5.15
CA TYR A 63 -7.00 1.52 -6.12
C TYR A 63 -5.56 1.60 -6.61
N VAL A 64 -5.38 1.76 -7.92
CA VAL A 64 -4.08 2.06 -8.52
C VAL A 64 -4.12 3.53 -8.94
N MET A 65 -3.25 4.33 -8.33
CA MET A 65 -3.19 5.78 -8.55
C MET A 65 -1.91 6.18 -9.28
N PRO A 66 -1.89 7.33 -9.97
CA PRO A 66 -0.67 7.92 -10.51
C PRO A 66 0.41 8.07 -9.43
N PRO A 67 1.70 7.98 -9.78
CA PRO A 67 2.79 8.13 -8.82
C PRO A 67 2.87 9.56 -8.23
N THR A 68 2.23 10.54 -8.87
CA THR A 68 2.17 11.93 -8.40
C THR A 68 1.10 12.17 -7.34
N SER A 69 0.20 11.21 -7.12
CA SER A 69 -0.89 11.38 -6.16
C SER A 69 -0.37 11.45 -4.73
N THR A 70 -1.03 12.28 -3.93
CA THR A 70 -0.84 12.39 -2.49
C THR A 70 -1.93 11.61 -1.79
N ILE A 71 -1.57 10.56 -1.05
CA ILE A 71 -2.50 9.76 -0.26
C ILE A 71 -2.41 10.22 1.19
N GLU A 72 -3.54 10.59 1.77
CA GLU A 72 -3.65 10.96 3.18
C GLU A 72 -4.54 9.95 3.90
N ILE A 73 -4.06 9.44 5.03
CA ILE A 73 -4.75 8.46 5.86
C ILE A 73 -4.83 9.03 7.27
N GLU A 74 -6.05 9.20 7.74
CA GLU A 74 -6.34 9.67 9.10
C GLU A 74 -7.02 8.55 9.88
N PRO A 75 -6.30 7.87 10.79
CA PRO A 75 -6.91 6.91 11.69
C PRO A 75 -7.71 7.63 12.79
N ASP A 76 -8.87 7.07 13.14
CA ASP A 76 -9.73 7.61 14.21
C ASP A 76 -9.01 7.64 15.56
N SER A 77 -9.15 8.78 16.24
CA SER A 77 -8.38 9.17 17.43
C SER A 77 -8.93 8.63 18.76
N ARG A 78 -9.97 7.77 18.72
CA ARG A 78 -10.69 7.23 19.90
C ARG A 78 -9.90 6.20 20.72
N GLY A 79 -8.73 6.59 21.25
CA GLY A 79 -7.96 5.81 22.23
C GLY A 79 -7.33 4.53 21.67
N ARG A 80 -7.18 4.43 20.34
CA ARG A 80 -6.45 3.31 19.70
C ARG A 80 -5.02 3.72 19.38
N HIS A 81 -4.11 2.78 19.55
CA HIS A 81 -2.73 2.91 19.10
C HIS A 81 -2.59 2.30 17.72
N TYR A 82 -2.07 3.08 16.77
CA TYR A 82 -1.76 2.62 15.43
C TYR A 82 -0.24 2.62 15.26
N ILE A 83 0.25 1.75 14.39
CA ILE A 83 1.67 1.65 14.06
C ILE A 83 1.80 1.80 12.55
N LEU A 84 2.67 2.71 12.12
CA LEU A 84 3.11 2.80 10.74
C LEU A 84 4.31 1.86 10.57
N VAL A 85 4.21 0.96 9.60
CA VAL A 85 5.30 0.03 9.24
C VAL A 85 5.79 0.35 7.83
N LEU A 86 7.08 0.64 7.69
CA LEU A 86 7.72 0.90 6.40
C LEU A 86 8.56 -0.30 5.99
N ASP A 87 8.32 -0.83 4.78
CA ASP A 87 9.00 -1.99 4.19
C ASP A 87 9.11 -3.23 5.11
N GLY A 88 8.19 -3.38 6.06
CA GLY A 88 8.19 -4.45 7.06
C GLY A 88 9.28 -4.33 8.14
N GLN A 89 10.09 -3.28 8.12
CA GLN A 89 11.26 -3.13 8.99
C GLN A 89 11.10 -2.01 10.02
N ALA A 90 10.92 -0.77 9.55
CA ALA A 90 10.84 0.39 10.45
C ALA A 90 9.41 0.55 10.97
N LYS A 91 9.27 0.80 12.28
CA LYS A 91 7.98 0.93 12.96
C LYS A 91 7.91 2.26 13.71
N TYR A 92 6.80 2.97 13.55
CA TYR A 92 6.55 4.24 14.21
C TYR A 92 5.17 4.22 14.85
N GLY A 93 5.05 4.70 16.09
CA GLY A 93 3.76 4.94 16.71
C GLY A 93 3.05 6.11 16.04
N VAL A 94 1.76 5.95 15.76
CA VAL A 94 0.92 7.02 15.22
C VAL A 94 0.04 7.54 16.36
N GLY A 95 0.27 8.81 16.71
CA GLY A 95 -0.47 9.47 17.78
C GLY A 95 -1.89 9.88 17.38
N PRO A 96 -2.79 10.14 18.34
CA PRO A 96 -4.13 10.64 18.06
C PRO A 96 -4.10 11.93 17.22
N GLY A 97 -4.99 12.02 16.23
CA GLY A 97 -5.09 13.21 15.34
C GLY A 97 -3.97 13.34 14.32
N SER A 98 -3.08 12.35 14.20
CA SER A 98 -2.04 12.35 13.16
C SER A 98 -2.64 12.03 11.79
N VAL A 99 -2.13 12.70 10.76
CA VAL A 99 -2.41 12.38 9.36
C VAL A 99 -1.15 11.78 8.73
N ILE A 100 -1.25 10.55 8.23
CA ILE A 100 -0.16 9.94 7.46
C ILE A 100 -0.31 10.40 6.02
N ARG A 101 0.70 11.09 5.50
CA ARG A 101 0.77 11.54 4.11
C ARG A 101 1.83 10.75 3.35
N VAL A 102 1.43 10.11 2.25
CA VAL A 102 2.32 9.32 1.39
C VAL A 102 2.39 9.99 0.01
N THR A 103 3.60 10.28 -0.44
CA THR A 103 3.91 10.88 -1.74
C THR A 103 5.10 10.20 -2.38
N ARG A 104 5.27 10.33 -3.70
CA ARG A 104 6.50 9.90 -4.37
C ARG A 104 7.71 10.65 -3.81
N SER A 105 8.74 9.90 -3.45
CA SER A 105 10.02 10.46 -3.06
C SER A 105 10.72 11.12 -4.26
N PRO A 106 11.37 12.28 -4.10
CA PRO A 106 12.22 12.87 -5.14
C PRO A 106 13.50 12.04 -5.40
N ARG A 107 13.81 11.07 -4.53
CA ARG A 107 14.99 10.20 -4.63
C ARG A 107 14.53 8.74 -4.82
N PRO A 108 14.38 8.26 -6.07
CA PRO A 108 14.01 6.87 -6.32
C PRO A 108 15.15 5.92 -5.96
N ALA A 109 14.80 4.73 -5.47
CA ALA A 109 15.77 3.66 -5.28
C ALA A 109 16.34 3.20 -6.64
N ARG A 110 17.65 2.96 -6.70
CA ARG A 110 18.34 2.50 -7.91
C ARG A 110 18.75 1.04 -7.71
N PHE A 111 18.30 0.17 -8.60
CA PHE A 111 18.59 -1.25 -8.55
C PHE A 111 19.53 -1.65 -9.69
N VAL A 112 20.53 -2.48 -9.36
CA VAL A 112 21.38 -3.13 -10.37
C VAL A 112 20.74 -4.47 -10.74
N ARG A 113 20.53 -4.71 -12.04
CA ARG A 113 19.94 -5.96 -12.53
C ARG A 113 21.02 -6.86 -13.11
N LEU A 114 21.38 -7.90 -12.37
CA LEU A 114 22.39 -8.88 -12.77
C LEU A 114 21.82 -9.97 -13.70
N SER A 115 20.51 -10.25 -13.58
CA SER A 115 19.83 -11.30 -14.35
C SER A 115 19.04 -10.74 -15.53
N LYS A 116 19.21 -11.36 -16.70
CA LYS A 116 18.38 -11.14 -17.89
C LYS A 116 17.05 -11.90 -17.86
N LYS A 117 16.67 -12.50 -16.72
CA LYS A 117 15.34 -13.13 -16.58
C LYS A 117 14.27 -12.14 -17.00
N ASP A 118 13.35 -12.62 -17.82
CA ASP A 118 12.17 -11.86 -18.26
C ASP A 118 11.35 -11.42 -17.03
N PRO A 119 11.07 -10.11 -16.87
CA PRO A 119 10.23 -9.60 -15.78
C PRO A 119 8.89 -10.32 -15.63
N ILE A 120 8.25 -10.71 -16.73
CA ILE A 120 6.95 -11.40 -16.70
C ILE A 120 7.10 -12.80 -16.14
N LYS A 121 8.16 -13.52 -16.56
CA LYS A 121 8.47 -14.84 -15.98
C LYS A 121 8.76 -14.73 -14.49
N HIS A 122 9.49 -13.70 -14.07
CA HIS A 122 9.77 -13.48 -12.65
C HIS A 122 8.50 -13.21 -11.82
N LEU A 123 7.60 -12.34 -12.29
CA LEU A 123 6.30 -12.11 -11.62
C LEU A 123 5.48 -13.38 -11.53
N ARG A 124 5.45 -14.15 -12.61
CA ARG A 124 4.78 -15.43 -12.68
C ARG A 124 5.33 -16.38 -11.62
N ASP A 125 6.65 -16.52 -11.52
CA ASP A 125 7.31 -17.41 -10.56
C ASP A 125 6.96 -17.03 -9.11
N ILE A 126 6.92 -15.73 -8.76
CA ILE A 126 6.47 -15.23 -7.44
C ILE A 126 5.03 -15.69 -7.14
N LEU A 127 4.12 -15.57 -8.11
CA LEU A 127 2.72 -15.96 -7.92
C LEU A 127 2.56 -17.47 -7.71
N TRP A 128 3.32 -18.29 -8.44
CA TRP A 128 3.30 -19.74 -8.26
C TRP A 128 3.83 -20.16 -6.89
N GLU A 129 4.84 -19.46 -6.36
CA GLU A 129 5.36 -19.74 -5.02
C GLU A 129 4.31 -19.46 -3.93
N GLN A 130 3.41 -18.50 -4.11
CA GLN A 130 2.31 -18.22 -3.16
C GLN A 130 1.18 -19.25 -3.20
N MET A 131 1.05 -20.01 -4.29
CA MET A 131 0.02 -21.05 -4.45
C MET A 131 0.46 -22.42 -3.92
N ARG A 132 1.72 -22.55 -3.47
CA ARG A 132 2.28 -23.74 -2.84
C ARG A 132 2.22 -23.61 -1.32
#